data_AF-A0A1M3EDG4-F1
#
_entry.id   AF-A0A1M3EDG4-F1
#
_cell.length_a   1.000
_cell.length_b   1.000
_cell.length_c   1.000
_cell.angle_alpha   90.00
_cell.angle_beta   90.00
_cell.angle_gamma   90.00
#
_symmetry.space_group_name_H-M   'P 1'
#
loop_
_entity.id
_entity.type
_entity.pdbx_description
1 polymer ?
#
loop_
_entity_poly.entity_id
_entity_poly.type
_entity_poly.pdbx_seq_one_letter_code
_entity_poly.pdbx_strand_id
1 'polypeptide(L)'
;MLKYILIFIAFIFQYSTSIAQDFKRTNYCQCEVKGEKINRNNNKKDIVYAIVDSLSSDNLHVSFYNHTNDTVFLFKSYFDNDISTSEYLYRYDKTNRNLYLSFLPLLPYLSIKYSDRVVTQNRAVTKNQVVYDFYKIPPNQVFCFNLKIKDLANVKQAFQQLNPYSFSKFEDNISFKKCMALKGKTKTKYILQLAYYKNIQTICDGKSYYLDELKFNEEAKSFIIIDAEIPI
;
A
#
# COMPACT_ATOMS: atom_id res chain seq x y z
N MET A 1 46.81 -19.92 -8.08
CA MET A 1 46.07 -19.20 -9.13
C MET A 1 44.58 -19.56 -9.16
N LEU A 2 44.20 -20.84 -9.25
CA LEU A 2 42.80 -21.30 -9.34
C LEU A 2 41.88 -20.81 -8.19
N LYS A 3 42.37 -20.77 -6.94
CA LYS A 3 41.62 -20.22 -5.78
C LYS A 3 41.24 -18.74 -5.94
N TYR A 4 42.14 -17.92 -6.47
CA TYR A 4 41.90 -16.49 -6.67
C TYR A 4 40.90 -16.24 -7.81
N ILE A 5 40.94 -17.07 -8.85
CA ILE A 5 39.98 -17.04 -9.96
C ILE A 5 38.57 -17.41 -9.44
N LEU A 6 38.44 -18.44 -8.60
CA LEU A 6 37.15 -18.84 -8.01
C LEU A 6 36.56 -17.75 -7.08
N ILE A 7 37.40 -17.10 -6.27
CA ILE A 7 36.96 -15.97 -5.42
C ILE A 7 36.48 -14.79 -6.27
N PHE A 8 37.21 -14.47 -7.34
CA PHE A 8 36.85 -13.39 -8.25
C PHE A 8 35.54 -13.67 -9.00
N ILE A 9 35.33 -14.91 -9.45
CA ILE A 9 34.07 -15.35 -10.08
C ILE A 9 32.91 -15.25 -9.06
N ALA A 10 33.10 -15.71 -7.83
CA ALA A 10 32.07 -15.60 -6.78
C ALA A 10 31.72 -14.13 -6.47
N PHE A 11 32.71 -13.24 -6.46
CA PHE A 11 32.50 -11.81 -6.25
C PHE A 11 31.73 -11.17 -7.41
N ILE A 12 32.06 -11.49 -8.66
CA ILE A 12 31.30 -11.02 -9.84
C ILE A 12 29.86 -11.53 -9.82
N PHE A 13 29.64 -12.79 -9.43
CA PHE A 13 28.29 -13.35 -9.30
C PHE A 13 27.48 -12.66 -8.19
N GLN A 14 28.08 -12.34 -7.03
CA GLN A 14 27.39 -11.59 -5.97
C GLN A 14 27.10 -10.14 -6.37
N TYR A 15 28.01 -9.50 -7.12
CA TYR A 15 27.84 -8.12 -7.56
C TYR A 15 26.74 -7.99 -8.62
N SER A 16 26.70 -8.92 -9.59
CA SER A 16 25.68 -8.97 -10.63
C SER A 16 24.28 -9.28 -10.09
N THR A 17 24.14 -10.14 -9.08
CA THR A 17 22.84 -10.39 -8.43
C THR A 17 22.34 -9.18 -7.66
N SER A 18 23.23 -8.42 -7.02
CA SER A 18 22.87 -7.18 -6.31
C SER A 18 22.35 -6.11 -7.27
N ILE A 19 23.02 -5.92 -8.42
CA ILE A 19 22.57 -4.98 -9.47
C ILE A 19 21.21 -5.40 -10.05
N ALA A 20 21.02 -6.69 -10.32
CA ALA A 20 19.76 -7.19 -10.87
C ALA A 20 18.58 -7.04 -9.88
N GLN A 21 18.83 -7.14 -8.57
CA GLN A 21 17.83 -6.89 -7.54
C GLN A 21 17.47 -5.40 -7.44
N ASP A 22 18.46 -4.50 -7.45
CA ASP A 22 18.23 -3.05 -7.45
C ASP A 22 17.48 -2.57 -8.70
N PHE A 23 17.76 -3.17 -9.87
CA PHE A 23 17.04 -2.88 -11.12
C PHE A 23 15.59 -3.38 -11.08
N LYS A 24 15.32 -4.56 -10.50
CA LYS A 24 13.94 -5.04 -10.31
C LYS A 24 13.16 -4.15 -9.33
N ARG A 25 13.80 -3.63 -8.28
CA ARG A 25 13.19 -2.71 -7.28
C ARG A 25 12.72 -1.40 -7.90
N THR A 26 13.54 -0.79 -8.74
CA THR A 26 13.18 0.45 -9.46
C THR A 26 11.93 0.26 -10.33
N ASN A 27 11.73 -0.92 -10.93
CA ASN A 27 10.55 -1.21 -11.74
C ASN A 27 9.23 -1.28 -10.93
N TYR A 28 9.25 -1.71 -9.65
CA TYR A 28 8.04 -1.76 -8.81
C TYR A 28 7.51 -0.36 -8.46
N CYS A 29 8.40 0.62 -8.35
CA CYS A 29 8.07 2.01 -8.07
C CYS A 29 7.80 2.87 -9.32
N GLN A 30 8.05 2.33 -10.51
CA GLN A 30 7.93 3.06 -11.78
C GLN A 30 6.71 2.66 -12.62
N CYS A 31 5.74 1.94 -12.03
CA CYS A 31 4.50 1.57 -12.71
C CYS A 31 3.62 2.81 -12.96
N GLU A 32 3.90 3.51 -14.06
CA GLU A 32 3.00 4.52 -14.62
C GLU A 32 1.76 3.83 -15.17
N VAL A 33 0.61 4.27 -14.67
CA VAL A 33 -0.68 3.78 -15.15
C VAL A 33 -1.22 4.73 -16.20
N LYS A 34 -1.88 4.16 -17.21
CA LYS A 34 -2.63 4.94 -18.19
C LYS A 34 -3.94 5.38 -17.54
N GLY A 35 -3.99 6.62 -17.07
CA GLY A 35 -5.24 7.27 -16.64
C GLY A 35 -5.91 8.02 -17.79
N GLU A 36 -7.18 8.35 -17.62
CA GLU A 36 -7.90 9.24 -18.52
C GLU A 36 -7.63 10.70 -18.13
N LYS A 37 -7.48 11.59 -19.13
CA LYS A 37 -7.29 13.02 -18.87
C LYS A 37 -8.57 13.62 -18.30
N ILE A 38 -8.43 14.37 -17.22
CA ILE A 38 -9.54 15.11 -16.62
C ILE A 38 -9.60 16.50 -17.25
N ASN A 39 -10.80 16.91 -17.66
CA ASN A 39 -11.02 18.28 -18.10
C ASN A 39 -11.02 19.21 -16.87
N ARG A 40 -9.92 19.94 -16.68
CA ARG A 40 -9.77 20.88 -15.57
C ARG A 40 -10.43 22.21 -15.94
N ASN A 41 -11.56 22.51 -15.32
CA ASN A 41 -12.02 23.89 -15.27
C ASN A 41 -11.07 24.69 -14.38
N ASN A 42 -10.70 25.91 -14.79
CA ASN A 42 -9.73 26.78 -14.11
C ASN A 42 -10.01 27.05 -12.62
N ASN A 43 -11.23 26.73 -12.13
CA ASN A 43 -11.66 26.95 -10.75
C ASN A 43 -11.59 25.68 -9.85
N LYS A 44 -11.10 24.54 -10.34
CA LYS A 44 -10.97 23.34 -9.49
C LYS A 44 -9.75 23.46 -8.57
N LYS A 45 -9.99 23.21 -7.28
CA LYS A 45 -8.94 23.13 -6.25
C LYS A 45 -7.90 22.07 -6.63
N ASP A 46 -6.66 22.35 -6.29
CA ASP A 46 -5.56 21.38 -6.35
C ASP A 46 -5.80 20.33 -5.27
N ILE A 47 -6.30 19.16 -5.67
CA ILE A 47 -6.77 18.11 -4.75
C ILE A 47 -6.61 16.71 -5.35
N VAL A 48 -6.34 15.75 -4.47
CA VAL A 48 -6.40 14.32 -4.76
C VAL A 48 -7.55 13.72 -3.96
N TYR A 49 -8.40 12.93 -4.60
CA TYR A 49 -9.49 12.22 -3.93
C TYR A 49 -9.84 10.93 -4.67
N ALA A 50 -10.61 10.07 -4.03
CA ALA A 50 -11.11 8.83 -4.62
C ALA A 50 -12.64 8.74 -4.47
N ILE A 51 -13.27 8.04 -5.40
CA ILE A 51 -14.70 7.71 -5.37
C ILE A 51 -14.82 6.20 -5.55
N VAL A 52 -15.71 5.57 -4.78
CA VAL A 52 -16.13 4.19 -5.01
C VAL A 52 -17.32 4.25 -5.95
N ASP A 53 -17.10 3.94 -7.22
CA ASP A 53 -18.10 4.07 -8.29
C ASP A 53 -19.19 3.00 -8.16
N SER A 54 -18.80 1.79 -7.80
CA SER A 54 -19.72 0.67 -7.58
C SER A 54 -19.12 -0.41 -6.69
N LEU A 55 -20.00 -1.17 -6.03
CA LEU A 55 -19.67 -2.35 -5.25
C LEU A 55 -20.33 -3.57 -5.91
N SER A 56 -19.53 -4.59 -6.22
CA SER A 56 -20.02 -5.96 -6.41
C SER A 56 -19.70 -6.79 -5.15
N SER A 57 -20.23 -8.02 -5.07
CA SER A 57 -20.09 -8.88 -3.88
C SER A 57 -18.65 -9.01 -3.37
N ASP A 58 -17.65 -8.99 -4.24
CA ASP A 58 -16.24 -9.20 -3.89
C ASP A 58 -15.29 -8.21 -4.58
N ASN A 59 -15.81 -7.13 -5.20
CA ASN A 59 -14.99 -6.13 -5.84
C ASN A 59 -15.51 -4.70 -5.63
N LEU A 60 -14.58 -3.77 -5.39
CA LEU A 60 -14.83 -2.33 -5.45
C LEU A 60 -14.31 -1.78 -6.76
N HIS A 61 -15.12 -1.01 -7.46
CA HIS A 61 -14.68 -0.23 -8.61
C HIS A 61 -14.40 1.19 -8.12
N VAL A 62 -13.16 1.66 -8.29
CA VAL A 62 -12.67 2.87 -7.67
C VAL A 62 -12.07 3.79 -8.72
N SER A 63 -12.49 5.05 -8.72
CA SER A 63 -11.89 6.13 -9.48
C SER A 63 -11.02 6.99 -8.57
N PHE A 64 -9.72 7.05 -8.86
CA PHE A 64 -8.76 7.89 -8.16
C PHE A 64 -8.41 9.11 -9.01
N TYR A 65 -8.68 10.29 -8.50
CA TYR A 65 -8.52 11.55 -9.22
C TYR A 65 -7.29 12.30 -8.70
N ASN A 66 -6.39 12.63 -9.61
CA ASN A 66 -5.32 13.59 -9.37
C ASN A 66 -5.65 14.91 -10.10
N HIS A 67 -6.23 15.90 -9.41
CA HIS A 67 -6.44 17.26 -9.95
C HIS A 67 -5.26 18.20 -9.65
N THR A 68 -4.14 17.66 -9.17
CA THR A 68 -2.95 18.46 -8.86
C THR A 68 -2.15 18.76 -10.12
N ASN A 69 -1.21 19.71 -10.02
CA ASN A 69 -0.23 19.96 -11.07
C ASN A 69 0.95 18.98 -11.06
N ASP A 70 1.03 18.12 -10.04
CA ASP A 70 2.14 17.21 -9.81
C ASP A 70 1.73 15.75 -10.00
N THR A 71 2.72 14.90 -10.22
CA THR A 71 2.50 13.44 -10.19
C THR A 71 2.34 13.01 -8.74
N VAL A 72 1.39 12.11 -8.48
CA VAL A 72 1.22 11.49 -7.16
C VAL A 72 1.36 9.98 -7.26
N PHE A 73 1.68 9.34 -6.15
CA PHE A 73 1.97 7.92 -6.09
C PHE A 73 0.98 7.22 -5.17
N LEU A 74 0.00 6.53 -5.74
CA LEU A 74 -0.99 5.75 -5.01
C LEU A 74 -0.33 4.46 -4.49
N PHE A 75 -0.33 4.28 -3.18
CA PHE A 75 0.19 3.07 -2.53
C PHE A 75 -0.69 1.86 -2.89
N LYS A 76 -0.09 0.82 -3.46
CA LYS A 76 -0.80 -0.36 -3.97
C LYS A 76 -0.28 -1.70 -3.46
N SER A 77 0.67 -1.71 -2.51
CA SER A 77 1.28 -2.95 -2.01
C SER A 77 0.26 -3.99 -1.51
N TYR A 78 -0.95 -3.55 -1.14
CA TYR A 78 -2.01 -4.41 -0.63
C TYR A 78 -3.11 -4.73 -1.65
N PHE A 79 -2.99 -4.26 -2.90
CA PHE A 79 -4.02 -4.44 -3.93
C PHE A 79 -4.00 -5.83 -4.57
N ASP A 80 -2.94 -6.59 -4.33
CA ASP A 80 -2.85 -7.97 -4.75
C ASP A 80 -3.95 -8.82 -4.08
N ASN A 81 -4.56 -9.72 -4.84
CA ASN A 81 -5.74 -10.50 -4.43
C ASN A 81 -5.55 -11.26 -3.12
N ASP A 82 -4.34 -11.76 -2.86
CA ASP A 82 -4.04 -12.52 -1.64
C ASP A 82 -4.00 -11.61 -0.40
N ILE A 83 -3.76 -10.32 -0.61
CA ILE A 83 -3.62 -9.31 0.44
C ILE A 83 -4.91 -8.53 0.64
N SER A 84 -5.54 -8.11 -0.45
CA SER A 84 -6.70 -7.23 -0.47
C SER A 84 -7.95 -7.86 0.17
N THR A 85 -7.96 -9.18 0.31
CA THR A 85 -9.03 -9.96 0.97
C THR A 85 -8.74 -10.28 2.44
N SER A 86 -7.60 -9.85 2.97
CA SER A 86 -7.16 -10.14 4.35
C SER A 86 -8.05 -9.48 5.40
N GLU A 87 -8.37 -10.20 6.49
CA GLU A 87 -9.17 -9.68 7.60
C GLU A 87 -8.53 -8.48 8.32
N TYR A 88 -7.21 -8.34 8.25
CA TYR A 88 -6.47 -7.24 8.90
C TYR A 88 -6.68 -5.88 8.24
N LEU A 89 -7.21 -5.85 7.01
CA LEU A 89 -7.59 -4.60 6.34
C LEU A 89 -8.91 -4.04 6.88
N TYR A 90 -9.72 -4.84 7.58
CA TYR A 90 -11.01 -4.41 8.12
C TYR A 90 -10.82 -3.87 9.53
N ARG A 91 -11.01 -2.56 9.69
CA ARG A 91 -10.82 -1.85 10.95
C ARG A 91 -12.07 -1.09 11.34
N TYR A 92 -12.41 -1.08 12.62
CA TYR A 92 -13.64 -0.49 13.12
C TYR A 92 -13.33 0.59 14.16
N ASP A 93 -13.88 1.77 13.90
CA ASP A 93 -13.92 2.86 14.87
C ASP A 93 -15.29 2.86 15.55
N LYS A 94 -15.29 2.47 16.83
CA LYS A 94 -16.50 2.42 17.65
C LYS A 94 -17.11 3.80 17.88
N THR A 95 -16.29 4.84 17.94
CA THR A 95 -16.72 6.20 18.26
C THR A 95 -17.55 6.77 17.12
N ASN A 96 -17.02 6.69 15.90
CA ASN A 96 -17.67 7.23 14.71
C ASN A 96 -18.58 6.22 14.00
N ARG A 97 -18.56 4.95 14.42
CA ARG A 97 -19.28 3.82 13.80
C ARG A 97 -18.90 3.62 12.33
N ASN A 98 -17.62 3.82 12.03
CA ASN A 98 -17.05 3.61 10.70
C ASN A 98 -16.36 2.25 10.63
N LEU A 99 -16.69 1.46 9.60
CA LEU A 99 -15.91 0.30 9.20
C LEU A 99 -15.01 0.70 8.03
N TYR A 100 -13.73 0.78 8.32
CA TYR A 100 -12.69 1.07 7.35
C TYR A 100 -12.20 -0.22 6.69
N LEU A 101 -12.19 -0.21 5.37
CA LEU A 101 -11.34 -1.07 4.57
C LEU A 101 -10.05 -0.30 4.29
N SER A 102 -9.04 -0.53 5.13
CA SER A 102 -7.84 0.30 5.20
C SER A 102 -6.67 -0.31 4.43
N PHE A 103 -6.36 0.27 3.27
CA PHE A 103 -5.16 -0.02 2.48
C PHE A 103 -3.98 0.92 2.82
N LEU A 104 -4.01 1.54 4.00
CA LEU A 104 -2.95 2.43 4.47
C LEU A 104 -1.66 1.67 4.78
N PRO A 105 -0.48 2.20 4.40
CA PRO A 105 0.79 1.58 4.72
C PRO A 105 0.95 1.43 6.23
N LEU A 106 1.35 0.24 6.65
CA LEU A 106 1.70 -0.05 8.03
C LEU A 106 3.22 -0.19 8.14
N LEU A 107 3.77 0.48 9.14
CA LEU A 107 5.17 0.36 9.57
C LEU A 107 5.14 -0.43 10.89
N PRO A 108 5.44 -1.74 10.93
CA PRO A 108 5.78 -2.69 9.86
C PRO A 108 4.58 -3.21 9.06
N TYR A 109 4.89 -3.91 7.96
CA TYR A 109 3.97 -4.77 7.23
C TYR A 109 3.11 -5.66 8.16
N LEU A 110 1.91 -6.01 7.70
CA LEU A 110 1.11 -7.11 8.25
C LEU A 110 1.85 -8.45 8.10
N SER A 111 2.84 -8.71 8.96
CA SER A 111 3.53 -9.99 9.07
C SER A 111 2.90 -10.75 10.24
N ILE A 112 2.37 -11.94 9.96
CA ILE A 112 1.88 -12.84 11.00
C ILE A 112 2.99 -13.84 11.31
N LYS A 113 3.87 -13.43 12.23
CA LYS A 113 4.80 -14.25 13.04
C LYS A 113 5.83 -15.17 12.35
N TYR A 114 5.72 -15.50 11.05
CA TYR A 114 6.72 -16.29 10.29
C TYR A 114 6.66 -16.08 8.77
N SER A 115 6.65 -14.84 8.26
CA SER A 115 7.22 -14.51 6.94
C SER A 115 7.02 -13.04 6.62
N ASP A 116 8.01 -12.46 5.94
CA ASP A 116 7.89 -11.23 5.14
C ASP A 116 7.04 -11.47 3.85
N ARG A 117 5.99 -12.30 4.00
CA ARG A 117 5.09 -12.95 3.03
C ARG A 117 5.74 -13.81 1.95
N VAL A 118 5.36 -15.10 1.93
CA VAL A 118 5.53 -15.96 0.75
C VAL A 118 4.24 -15.93 -0.07
N VAL A 119 4.26 -15.24 -1.21
CA VAL A 119 3.41 -15.57 -2.37
C VAL A 119 4.35 -16.15 -3.43
N THR A 120 4.37 -17.47 -3.60
CA THR A 120 5.10 -18.11 -4.72
C THR A 120 4.14 -18.33 -5.88
N GLN A 121 4.54 -18.10 -7.13
CA GLN A 121 5.90 -18.23 -7.72
C GLN A 121 6.26 -16.95 -8.49
N ASN A 122 7.08 -15.98 -8.08
CA ASN A 122 8.32 -16.00 -7.32
C ASN A 122 8.56 -14.63 -6.63
N ARG A 123 7.61 -14.15 -5.82
CA ARG A 123 7.82 -12.97 -4.97
C ARG A 123 8.48 -13.40 -3.66
N ALA A 124 9.76 -13.75 -3.74
CA ALA A 124 10.59 -14.05 -2.58
C ALA A 124 11.10 -12.74 -1.97
N VAL A 125 10.47 -12.30 -0.89
CA VAL A 125 11.00 -11.22 -0.04
C VAL A 125 11.96 -11.88 0.95
N THR A 126 13.25 -11.60 0.82
CA THR A 126 14.25 -12.07 1.79
C THR A 126 14.10 -11.29 3.09
N LYS A 127 14.36 -11.93 4.23
CA LYS A 127 14.47 -11.27 5.53
C LYS A 127 15.23 -9.95 5.37
N ASN A 128 14.60 -8.85 5.75
CA ASN A 128 15.05 -7.45 5.64
C ASN A 128 14.59 -6.65 4.40
N GLN A 129 13.89 -7.20 3.40
CA GLN A 129 13.46 -6.42 2.23
C GLN A 129 12.13 -5.70 2.47
N VAL A 130 12.18 -4.40 2.77
CA VAL A 130 11.00 -3.52 2.73
C VAL A 130 10.79 -3.05 1.29
N VAL A 131 9.73 -3.53 0.64
CA VAL A 131 9.37 -3.11 -0.72
C VAL A 131 7.98 -2.49 -0.68
N TYR A 132 7.85 -1.24 -1.11
CA TYR A 132 6.55 -0.61 -1.35
C TYR A 132 6.29 -0.49 -2.86
N ASP A 133 5.02 -0.66 -3.22
CA ASP A 133 4.58 -0.65 -4.59
C ASP A 133 3.62 0.52 -4.79
N PHE A 134 3.75 1.19 -5.94
CA PHE A 134 2.96 2.37 -6.26
C PHE A 134 2.36 2.28 -7.66
N TYR A 135 1.20 2.93 -7.83
CA TYR A 135 0.80 3.44 -9.14
C TYR A 135 1.21 4.91 -9.23
N LYS A 136 1.96 5.24 -10.26
CA LYS A 136 2.32 6.63 -10.58
C LYS A 136 1.15 7.24 -11.37
N ILE A 137 0.47 8.21 -10.77
CA ILE A 137 -0.70 8.90 -11.33
C ILE A 137 -0.27 10.30 -11.80
N PRO A 138 -0.18 10.54 -13.11
CA PRO A 138 0.21 11.85 -13.64
C PRO A 138 -0.77 12.97 -13.26
N PRO A 139 -0.37 14.25 -13.40
CA PRO A 139 -1.23 15.40 -13.18
C PRO A 139 -2.50 15.36 -14.03
N ASN A 140 -3.60 15.83 -13.46
CA ASN A 140 -4.89 15.98 -14.16
C ASN A 140 -5.38 14.68 -14.82
N GLN A 141 -5.17 13.55 -14.16
CA GLN A 141 -5.64 12.24 -14.61
C GLN A 141 -6.53 11.56 -13.58
N VAL A 142 -7.48 10.78 -14.08
CA VAL A 142 -8.25 9.81 -13.31
C VAL A 142 -7.76 8.42 -13.65
N PHE A 143 -7.50 7.62 -12.62
CA PHE A 143 -7.16 6.21 -12.77
C PHE A 143 -8.26 5.36 -12.14
N CYS A 144 -8.87 4.51 -12.95
CA CYS A 144 -9.91 3.59 -12.53
C CYS A 144 -9.32 2.20 -12.33
N PHE A 145 -9.63 1.57 -11.20
CA PHE A 145 -9.16 0.23 -10.89
C PHE A 145 -10.16 -0.57 -10.07
N ASN A 146 -10.03 -1.88 -10.17
CA ASN A 146 -10.83 -2.82 -9.40
C ASN A 146 -10.01 -3.35 -8.23
N LEU A 147 -10.57 -3.26 -7.03
CA LEU A 147 -10.03 -3.87 -5.83
C LEU A 147 -10.85 -5.09 -5.48
N LYS A 148 -10.22 -6.27 -5.51
CA LYS A 148 -10.82 -7.47 -4.93
C LYS A 148 -10.89 -7.30 -3.42
N ILE A 149 -12.03 -7.59 -2.82
CA ILE A 149 -12.25 -7.51 -1.39
C ILE A 149 -12.95 -8.76 -0.89
N LYS A 150 -12.96 -8.94 0.44
CA LYS A 150 -13.86 -9.93 1.04
C LYS A 150 -15.27 -9.35 0.97
N ASP A 151 -16.24 -10.21 0.69
CA ASP A 151 -17.64 -9.83 0.70
C ASP A 151 -18.01 -9.16 2.03
N LEU A 152 -18.38 -7.88 1.93
CA LEU A 152 -18.68 -7.00 3.06
C LEU A 152 -19.85 -7.53 3.89
N ALA A 153 -20.82 -8.21 3.27
CA ALA A 153 -21.92 -8.88 3.96
C ALA A 153 -21.42 -10.04 4.83
N ASN A 154 -20.31 -10.67 4.44
CA ASN A 154 -19.69 -11.81 5.10
C ASN A 154 -18.54 -11.43 6.06
N VAL A 155 -18.24 -10.14 6.23
CA VAL A 155 -17.24 -9.68 7.21
C VAL A 155 -17.84 -9.78 8.62
N LYS A 156 -17.45 -10.84 9.35
CA LYS A 156 -17.92 -11.12 10.71
C LYS A 156 -17.07 -10.46 11.81
N GLN A 157 -15.82 -10.12 11.50
CA GLN A 157 -14.83 -9.61 12.43
C GLN A 157 -14.11 -8.41 11.82
N ALA A 158 -13.77 -7.43 12.65
CA ALA A 158 -12.89 -6.33 12.31
C ALA A 158 -11.92 -6.09 13.48
N PHE A 159 -10.82 -5.39 13.22
CA PHE A 159 -9.87 -4.98 14.25
C PHE A 159 -10.16 -3.55 14.70
N GLN A 160 -9.65 -3.14 15.85
CA GLN A 160 -9.80 -1.75 16.30
C GLN A 160 -9.09 -0.81 15.31
N GLN A 161 -9.73 0.32 14.97
CA GLN A 161 -9.08 1.36 14.18
C GLN A 161 -7.84 1.87 14.90
N LEU A 162 -6.75 2.00 14.16
CA LEU A 162 -5.47 2.45 14.64
C LEU A 162 -4.99 3.61 13.79
N ASN A 163 -4.22 4.51 14.39
CA ASN A 163 -3.56 5.58 13.65
C ASN A 163 -2.24 5.02 13.08
N PRO A 164 -2.08 4.90 11.75
CA PRO A 164 -0.83 4.38 11.19
C PRO A 164 0.38 5.27 11.48
N TYR A 165 0.18 6.55 11.82
CA TYR A 165 1.28 7.46 12.17
C TYR A 165 1.79 7.27 13.61
N SER A 166 1.08 6.53 14.47
CA SER A 166 1.51 6.35 15.87
C SER A 166 2.70 5.39 16.03
N PHE A 167 3.05 4.63 14.99
CA PHE A 167 4.19 3.74 15.03
C PHE A 167 5.47 4.56 14.82
N SER A 168 6.44 4.45 15.74
CA SER A 168 7.66 5.26 15.71
C SER A 168 8.73 4.68 14.78
N LYS A 169 8.74 3.36 14.58
CA LYS A 169 9.70 2.62 13.74
C LYS A 169 9.04 1.35 13.18
N PHE A 170 9.78 0.61 12.34
CA PHE A 170 9.46 -0.78 12.05
C PHE A 170 9.49 -1.58 13.36
N GLU A 171 8.35 -1.74 14.00
CA GLU A 171 8.18 -2.71 15.08
C GLU A 171 8.16 -4.12 14.50
N ASP A 172 8.67 -5.13 15.18
CA ASP A 172 8.62 -6.50 14.64
C ASP A 172 7.21 -7.11 14.73
N ASN A 173 6.32 -6.53 15.54
CA ASN A 173 4.99 -7.07 15.82
C ASN A 173 3.95 -5.96 16.06
N ILE A 174 2.96 -5.82 15.16
CA ILE A 174 1.75 -5.02 15.44
C ILE A 174 0.70 -5.94 16.07
N SER A 175 0.28 -5.62 17.30
CA SER A 175 -0.83 -6.33 17.95
C SER A 175 -2.18 -5.73 17.54
N PHE A 176 -2.84 -6.35 16.57
CA PHE A 176 -4.21 -5.97 16.21
C PHE A 176 -5.19 -6.44 17.28
N LYS A 177 -5.77 -5.50 18.02
CA LYS A 177 -6.84 -5.79 18.97
C LYS A 177 -8.10 -6.14 18.20
N LYS A 178 -8.59 -7.37 18.36
CA LYS A 178 -9.87 -7.78 17.79
C LYS A 178 -10.97 -6.87 18.32
N CYS A 179 -11.73 -6.28 17.41
CA CYS A 179 -12.94 -5.55 17.73
C CYS A 179 -14.16 -6.45 17.44
N MET A 180 -15.29 -6.11 18.05
CA MET A 180 -16.56 -6.86 18.08
C MET A 180 -16.91 -7.73 16.86
N ALA A 181 -17.68 -8.79 17.12
CA ALA A 181 -18.51 -9.40 16.09
C ALA A 181 -19.46 -8.34 15.51
N LEU A 182 -19.46 -8.15 14.20
CA LEU A 182 -20.18 -7.09 13.49
C LEU A 182 -21.72 -7.30 13.41
N LYS A 183 -22.33 -7.95 14.41
CA LYS A 183 -23.79 -8.16 14.48
C LYS A 183 -24.49 -6.85 14.88
N GLY A 184 -25.20 -6.21 13.93
CA GLY A 184 -26.10 -5.08 14.20
C GLY A 184 -25.87 -3.77 13.40
N LYS A 185 -25.45 -3.85 12.13
CA LYS A 185 -24.99 -2.70 11.33
C LYS A 185 -26.08 -1.88 10.62
N THR A 186 -27.16 -1.47 11.27
CA THR A 186 -28.14 -0.59 10.61
C THR A 186 -27.66 0.87 10.49
N LYS A 187 -26.52 1.25 11.08
CA LYS A 187 -25.97 2.62 11.09
C LYS A 187 -24.45 2.71 10.89
N THR A 188 -23.82 1.65 10.37
CA THR A 188 -22.37 1.65 10.13
C THR A 188 -22.08 2.27 8.77
N LYS A 189 -21.20 3.28 8.75
CA LYS A 189 -20.65 3.79 7.48
C LYS A 189 -19.47 2.94 7.06
N TYR A 190 -19.32 2.72 5.77
CA TYR A 190 -18.26 1.91 5.20
C TYR A 190 -17.34 2.80 4.40
N ILE A 191 -16.05 2.77 4.73
CA ILE A 191 -15.08 3.72 4.20
C ILE A 191 -13.91 2.94 3.62
N LEU A 192 -13.56 3.18 2.37
CA LEU A 192 -12.30 2.77 1.78
C LEU A 192 -11.24 3.81 2.16
N GLN A 193 -10.15 3.38 2.79
CA GLN A 193 -8.98 4.25 3.03
C GLN A 193 -7.83 3.88 2.12
N LEU A 194 -7.38 4.84 1.32
CA LEU A 194 -6.21 4.75 0.46
C LEU A 194 -5.13 5.72 0.93
N ALA A 195 -3.89 5.48 0.51
CA ALA A 195 -2.77 6.36 0.81
C ALA A 195 -2.10 6.78 -0.49
N TYR A 196 -1.69 8.04 -0.58
CA TYR A 196 -0.81 8.49 -1.65
C TYR A 196 0.37 9.29 -1.10
N TYR A 197 1.44 9.30 -1.88
CA TYR A 197 2.66 10.03 -1.60
C TYR A 197 2.89 11.08 -2.69
N LYS A 198 3.53 12.19 -2.32
CA LYS A 198 4.03 13.20 -3.27
C LYS A 198 5.44 12.86 -3.77
N ASN A 199 6.24 12.21 -2.92
CA ASN A 199 7.58 11.75 -3.24
C ASN A 199 7.76 10.33 -2.69
N ILE A 200 8.32 9.44 -3.52
CA ILE A 200 8.60 8.05 -3.16
C ILE A 200 10.07 7.68 -3.33
N GLN A 201 10.95 8.64 -3.64
CA GLN A 201 12.32 8.34 -4.07
C GLN A 201 13.12 7.57 -3.00
N THR A 202 13.10 8.00 -1.74
CA THR A 202 13.83 7.32 -0.66
C THR A 202 13.17 5.98 -0.31
N ILE A 203 11.84 5.89 -0.29
CA ILE A 203 11.14 4.63 0.03
C ILE A 203 11.22 3.58 -1.09
N CYS A 204 11.57 4.00 -2.31
CA CYS A 204 11.78 3.13 -3.46
C CYS A 204 13.24 2.73 -3.68
N ASP A 205 14.18 3.45 -3.06
CA ASP A 205 15.57 3.03 -3.03
C ASP A 205 15.73 1.92 -1.99
N GLY A 206 15.93 0.69 -2.47
CA GLY A 206 16.06 -0.48 -1.61
C GLY A 206 17.31 -0.51 -0.72
N LYS A 207 18.20 0.49 -0.81
CA LYS A 207 19.30 0.71 0.13
C LYS A 207 18.99 1.75 1.20
N SER A 208 18.05 2.66 0.93
CA SER A 208 17.74 3.79 1.81
C SER A 208 17.32 3.35 3.21
N TYR A 209 16.57 2.25 3.36
CA TYR A 209 16.25 1.71 4.69
C TYR A 209 17.50 1.40 5.54
N TYR A 210 18.57 0.88 4.93
CA TYR A 210 19.77 0.45 5.64
C TYR A 210 20.83 1.53 5.76
N LEU A 211 20.85 2.46 4.80
CA LEU A 211 21.83 3.56 4.76
C LEU A 211 21.32 4.79 5.52
N ASP A 212 20.01 4.98 5.58
CA ASP A 212 19.36 6.15 6.20
C ASP A 212 17.95 5.77 6.72
N GLU A 213 17.92 4.89 7.73
CA GLU A 213 16.69 4.35 8.33
C GLU A 213 15.76 5.45 8.85
N LEU A 214 16.32 6.52 9.41
CA LEU A 214 15.56 7.64 9.96
C LEU A 214 14.79 8.36 8.85
N LYS A 215 15.47 8.78 7.79
CA LYS A 215 14.82 9.43 6.65
C LYS A 215 13.83 8.51 5.95
N PHE A 216 14.18 7.23 5.81
CA PHE A 216 13.25 6.24 5.27
C PHE A 216 11.95 6.18 6.10
N ASN A 217 12.07 6.10 7.44
CA ASN A 217 10.92 6.05 8.35
C ASN A 217 10.07 7.33 8.30
N GLU A 218 10.71 8.49 8.19
CA GLU A 218 10.02 9.78 8.01
C GLU A 218 9.24 9.81 6.70
N GLU A 219 9.90 9.46 5.58
CA GLU A 219 9.26 9.47 4.28
C GLU A 219 8.18 8.39 4.15
N ALA A 220 8.36 7.22 4.76
CA ALA A 220 7.35 6.17 4.77
C ALA A 220 6.05 6.59 5.49
N LYS A 221 6.12 7.56 6.41
CA LYS A 221 4.97 8.17 7.09
C LYS A 221 4.45 9.44 6.42
N SER A 222 5.08 9.90 5.35
CA SER A 222 4.70 11.14 4.66
C SER A 222 3.46 11.02 3.76
N PHE A 223 2.79 9.85 3.76
CA PHE A 223 1.58 9.66 2.97
C PHE A 223 0.42 10.49 3.48
N ILE A 224 -0.47 10.79 2.54
CA ILE A 224 -1.74 11.47 2.79
C ILE A 224 -2.86 10.43 2.64
N ILE A 225 -3.75 10.39 3.63
CA ILE A 225 -4.91 9.50 3.65
C ILE A 225 -6.03 10.08 2.80
N ILE A 226 -6.66 9.22 1.99
CA ILE A 226 -7.89 9.50 1.26
C ILE A 226 -8.95 8.54 1.76
N ASP A 227 -10.07 9.09 2.22
CA ASP A 227 -11.25 8.33 2.60
C ASP A 227 -12.32 8.47 1.51
N ALA A 228 -12.87 7.34 1.06
CA ALA A 228 -13.97 7.28 0.12
C ALA A 228 -15.10 6.44 0.70
N GLU A 229 -16.33 6.97 0.69
CA GLU A 229 -17.50 6.23 1.19
C GLU A 229 -17.88 5.10 0.22
N ILE A 230 -18.12 3.91 0.77
CA ILE A 230 -18.56 2.73 0.03
C ILE A 230 -20.10 2.73 0.03
N PRO A 231 -20.76 2.77 -1.14
CA PRO A 231 -22.21 2.67 -1.22
C PRO A 231 -22.66 1.24 -0.88
N ILE A 232 -23.45 1.07 0.17
CA ILE A 232 -24.04 -0.21 0.62
C ILE A 232 -25.55 -0.08 0.71
#